data_AF-A0A3D5UNV1-F1
#
_entry.id   AF-A0A3D5UNV1-F1
#
_cell.length_a   1.000
_cell.length_b   1.000
_cell.length_c   1.000
_cell.angle_alpha   90.00
_cell.angle_beta   90.00
_cell.angle_gamma   90.00
#
_symmetry.space_group_name_H-M   'P 1'
#
loop_
_entity.id
_entity.type
_entity.pdbx_description
1 polymer ?
#
loop_
_entity_poly.entity_id
_entity_poly.type
_entity_poly.pdbx_seq_one_letter_code
_entity_poly.pdbx_strand_id
1 'polypeptide(L)'
;LPLASIFIEPAKVLFLNNAINHGVLSPIGVEESAELGKSIFFLLETNPGPGLGILLAYMVFGKGAAKQSSPGAIIIHFLGGIHEIYFPYILMNPKLILAAIGGGIGGVFTFSVLGAGLVATPSPGSIFALAAMAPRGGLFQVLAGVIVAAVVSFLIAAVLLKRTPETDDEELQKATEKMEGLKGKKSSVSSQNIKEAKNVDKVIFACDAGMGSSAMGASLLRNKFKKAGLDIEVDNVAINEIPSDADIVITQEGLTPRAKEVAPNAEHVSVDNFLGSPKYDELAERLKQ
;
A
#
# COMPACT_ATOMS: atom_id res chain seq x y z
N LEU A 1 -0.16 22.60 19.30
CA LEU A 1 -0.12 21.91 18.00
C LEU A 1 0.16 20.40 18.12
N PRO A 2 1.19 19.90 18.85
CA PRO A 2 1.53 18.47 18.84
C PRO A 2 0.40 17.51 19.27
N LEU A 3 -0.45 17.93 20.21
CA LEU A 3 -1.60 17.14 20.65
C LEU A 3 -2.69 16.95 19.57
N ALA A 4 -2.64 17.69 18.46
CA ALA A 4 -3.56 17.48 17.34
C ALA A 4 -3.46 16.05 16.77
N SER A 5 -2.29 15.42 16.88
CA SER A 5 -2.07 14.03 16.45
C SER A 5 -2.94 13.00 17.19
N ILE A 6 -3.49 13.33 18.36
CA ILE A 6 -4.46 12.48 19.07
C ILE A 6 -5.74 12.30 18.23
N PHE A 7 -6.11 13.31 17.44
CA PHE A 7 -7.27 13.26 16.56
C PHE A 7 -6.91 12.90 15.12
N ILE A 8 -5.79 13.43 14.62
CA ILE A 8 -5.38 13.23 13.22
C ILE A 8 -5.05 11.76 12.96
N GLU A 9 -4.25 11.10 13.81
CA GLU A 9 -3.79 9.73 13.53
C GLU A 9 -4.94 8.70 13.51
N PRO A 10 -5.88 8.69 14.48
CA PRO A 10 -7.06 7.82 14.40
C PRO A 10 -7.94 8.12 13.19
N ALA A 11 -8.14 9.40 12.87
CA ALA A 11 -8.96 9.80 11.74
C ALA A 11 -8.34 9.38 10.40
N LYS A 12 -7.01 9.42 10.27
CA LYS A 12 -6.31 8.89 9.09
C LYS A 12 -6.61 7.41 8.89
N VAL A 13 -6.48 6.58 9.93
CA VAL A 13 -6.76 5.14 9.87
C VAL A 13 -8.23 4.85 9.52
N LEU A 14 -9.14 5.76 9.87
CA LEU A 14 -10.56 5.73 9.50
C LEU A 14 -10.86 6.38 8.13
N PHE A 15 -9.85 6.65 7.30
CA PHE A 15 -10.01 7.22 5.95
C PHE A 15 -10.61 8.63 5.92
N LEU A 16 -10.49 9.37 7.03
CA LEU A 16 -10.88 10.78 7.12
C LEU A 16 -9.71 11.73 6.79
N ASN A 17 -8.61 11.20 6.26
CA ASN A 17 -7.41 11.95 5.89
C ASN A 17 -7.70 13.06 4.87
N ASN A 18 -8.49 12.77 3.83
CA ASN A 18 -8.87 13.78 2.83
C ASN A 18 -9.71 14.90 3.43
N ALA A 19 -10.65 14.56 4.33
CA ALA A 19 -11.50 15.54 4.99
C ALA A 19 -10.69 16.47 5.91
N ILE A 20 -9.72 15.91 6.65
CA ILE A 20 -8.84 16.69 7.51
C ILE A 20 -7.89 17.55 6.67
N ASN A 21 -7.23 16.95 5.68
CA ASN A 21 -6.20 17.62 4.91
C ASN A 21 -6.79 18.69 3.98
N HIS A 22 -7.71 18.33 3.09
CA HIS A 22 -8.28 19.29 2.14
C HIS A 22 -9.40 20.15 2.74
N GLY A 23 -10.11 19.65 3.75
CA GLY A 23 -11.24 20.37 4.36
C GLY A 23 -10.82 21.36 5.44
N VAL A 24 -9.71 21.13 6.15
CA VAL A 24 -9.32 21.97 7.30
C VAL A 24 -7.87 22.45 7.20
N LEU A 25 -6.90 21.54 7.08
CA LEU A 25 -5.48 21.90 7.22
C LEU A 25 -4.93 22.67 6.02
N SER A 26 -5.29 22.28 4.80
CA SER A 26 -4.79 22.91 3.57
C SER A 26 -5.23 24.37 3.43
N PRO A 27 -6.51 24.75 3.64
CA PRO A 27 -6.92 26.16 3.62
C PRO A 27 -6.14 27.03 4.60
N ILE A 28 -6.00 26.58 5.86
CA ILE A 28 -5.24 27.28 6.91
C ILE A 28 -3.77 27.39 6.50
N GLY A 29 -3.20 26.31 5.95
CA GLY A 29 -1.80 26.30 5.53
C GLY A 29 -1.53 27.20 4.33
N VAL A 30 -2.47 27.35 3.40
CA VAL A 30 -2.35 28.28 2.27
C VAL A 30 -2.34 29.72 2.74
N GLU A 31 -3.23 30.07 3.67
CA GLU A 31 -3.29 31.41 4.27
C GLU A 31 -1.98 31.73 5.03
N GLU A 32 -1.52 30.83 5.90
CA GLU A 32 -0.25 30.98 6.64
C GLU A 32 0.97 31.03 5.70
N SER A 33 1.01 30.19 4.66
CA SER A 33 2.10 30.15 3.69
C SER A 33 2.14 31.41 2.82
N ALA A 34 1.00 32.05 2.54
CA ALA A 34 0.97 33.32 1.81
C ALA A 34 1.65 34.45 2.59
N GLU A 35 1.57 34.44 3.92
CA GLU A 35 2.19 35.45 4.80
C GLU A 35 3.64 35.11 5.17
N LEU A 36 3.89 33.86 5.54
CA LEU A 36 5.17 33.42 6.14
C LEU A 36 6.06 32.64 5.16
N GLY A 37 5.58 32.37 3.95
CA GLY A 37 6.26 31.59 2.90
C GLY A 37 6.31 30.08 3.15
N LYS A 38 5.74 29.61 4.26
CA LYS A 38 5.63 28.19 4.63
C LYS A 38 4.53 27.99 5.68
N SER A 39 4.03 26.77 5.79
CA SER A 39 3.11 26.37 6.85
C SER A 39 3.44 25.01 7.44
N ILE A 40 3.32 24.88 8.76
CA ILE A 40 3.42 23.61 9.47
C ILE A 40 2.19 22.72 9.24
N PHE A 41 1.01 23.30 8.94
CA PHE A 41 -0.23 22.56 8.75
C PHE A 41 -0.15 21.56 7.57
N PHE A 42 0.67 21.84 6.56
CA PHE A 42 0.93 20.90 5.47
C PHE A 42 1.65 19.62 5.92
N LEU A 43 2.36 19.63 7.06
CA LEU A 43 3.09 18.48 7.60
C LEU A 43 2.25 17.63 8.58
N LEU A 44 1.14 18.15 9.08
CA LEU A 44 0.38 17.52 10.17
C LEU A 44 -0.24 16.18 9.76
N GLU A 45 -0.77 16.10 8.54
CA GLU A 45 -1.34 14.87 7.99
C GLU A 45 -0.33 14.13 7.10
N THR A 46 0.47 14.86 6.32
CA THR A 46 1.33 14.26 5.29
C THR A 46 2.67 13.72 5.79
N ASN A 47 2.97 13.84 7.08
CA ASN A 47 4.18 13.26 7.67
C ASN A 47 4.17 11.71 7.57
N PRO A 48 5.10 11.09 6.82
CA PRO A 48 5.14 9.63 6.68
C PRO A 48 5.89 8.95 7.84
N GLY A 49 6.49 9.72 8.75
CA GLY A 49 7.29 9.18 9.86
C GLY A 49 6.54 8.20 10.76
N PRO A 50 5.32 8.51 11.26
CA PRO A 50 4.58 7.61 12.13
C PRO A 50 4.34 6.22 11.49
N GLY A 51 3.88 6.20 10.23
CA GLY A 51 3.66 4.98 9.46
C GLY A 51 4.95 4.20 9.18
N LEU A 52 6.02 4.90 8.78
CA LEU A 52 7.34 4.30 8.57
C LEU A 52 7.82 3.55 9.82
N GLY A 53 7.75 4.16 11.00
CA GLY A 53 8.22 3.51 12.22
C GLY A 53 7.40 2.27 12.60
N ILE A 54 6.09 2.27 12.36
CA ILE A 54 5.23 1.09 12.57
C ILE A 54 5.62 -0.04 11.62
N LEU A 55 5.80 0.27 10.33
CA LEU A 55 6.20 -0.74 9.34
C LEU A 55 7.60 -1.30 9.61
N LEU A 56 8.55 -0.45 10.03
CA LEU A 56 9.88 -0.90 10.48
C LEU A 56 9.77 -1.81 11.71
N ALA A 57 8.86 -1.53 12.63
CA ALA A 57 8.64 -2.38 13.80
C ALA A 57 8.08 -3.74 13.40
N TYR A 58 7.19 -3.83 12.42
CA TYR A 58 6.73 -5.11 11.85
C TYR A 58 7.83 -5.84 11.08
N MET A 59 8.65 -5.12 10.31
CA MET A 59 9.78 -5.72 9.60
C MET A 59 10.77 -6.40 10.56
N VAL A 60 11.01 -5.83 11.74
CA VAL A 60 11.96 -6.37 12.72
C VAL A 60 11.30 -7.36 13.68
N PHE A 61 10.18 -6.97 14.30
CA PHE A 61 9.52 -7.69 15.41
C PHE A 61 8.18 -8.32 15.07
N GLY A 62 7.66 -8.08 13.86
CA GLY A 62 6.47 -8.75 13.37
C GLY A 62 6.70 -10.24 13.13
N LYS A 63 5.64 -10.94 12.76
CA LYS A 63 5.65 -12.37 12.42
C LYS A 63 4.80 -12.62 11.18
N GLY A 64 4.95 -13.80 10.59
CA GLY A 64 4.13 -14.24 9.44
C GLY A 64 4.14 -13.28 8.25
N ALA A 65 3.00 -13.22 7.56
CA ALA A 65 2.73 -12.40 6.40
C ALA A 65 2.96 -10.90 6.65
N ALA A 66 2.64 -10.39 7.85
CA ALA A 66 2.87 -8.99 8.20
C ALA A 66 4.36 -8.62 8.19
N LYS A 67 5.24 -9.51 8.66
CA LYS A 67 6.69 -9.27 8.58
C LYS A 67 7.19 -9.30 7.14
N GLN A 68 6.73 -10.26 6.35
CA GLN A 68 7.18 -10.47 4.97
C GLN A 68 6.75 -9.34 4.03
N SER A 69 5.54 -8.82 4.20
CA SER A 69 4.98 -7.74 3.36
C SER A 69 5.44 -6.33 3.78
N SER A 70 5.97 -6.16 4.99
CA SER A 70 6.39 -4.86 5.54
C SER A 70 7.42 -4.10 4.67
N PRO A 71 8.50 -4.74 4.14
CA PRO A 71 9.47 -4.04 3.29
C PRO A 71 8.84 -3.45 2.02
N GLY A 72 7.95 -4.20 1.35
CA GLY A 72 7.21 -3.71 0.18
C GLY A 72 6.25 -2.58 0.56
N ALA A 73 5.57 -2.71 1.69
CA ALA A 73 4.71 -1.66 2.24
C ALA A 73 5.47 -0.35 2.53
N ILE A 74 6.70 -0.43 3.04
CA ILE A 74 7.56 0.74 3.29
C ILE A 74 7.84 1.50 1.99
N ILE A 75 8.16 0.79 0.90
CA ILE A 75 8.45 1.42 -0.39
C ILE A 75 7.24 2.23 -0.87
N ILE A 76 6.06 1.60 -0.92
CA ILE A 76 4.85 2.24 -1.42
C ILE A 76 4.41 3.39 -0.49
N HIS A 77 4.51 3.20 0.82
CA HIS A 77 4.13 4.20 1.80
C HIS A 77 5.08 5.40 1.82
N PHE A 78 6.36 5.17 2.11
CA PHE A 78 7.33 6.22 2.41
C PHE A 78 7.86 6.89 1.15
N LEU A 79 8.15 6.09 0.11
CA LEU A 79 8.66 6.60 -1.17
C LEU A 79 7.53 6.94 -2.13
N GLY A 80 6.47 6.13 -2.16
CA GLY A 80 5.30 6.37 -3.01
C GLY A 80 4.31 7.39 -2.44
N GLY A 81 4.31 7.62 -1.12
CA GLY A 81 3.46 8.62 -0.47
C GLY A 81 2.00 8.18 -0.28
N ILE A 82 1.73 6.87 -0.33
CA ILE A 82 0.39 6.30 -0.11
C ILE A 82 0.29 5.89 1.36
N HIS A 83 -0.33 6.74 2.17
CA HIS A 83 -0.39 6.56 3.62
C HIS A 83 -1.29 5.40 4.04
N GLU A 84 -2.26 5.07 3.21
CA GLU A 84 -3.20 3.99 3.46
C GLU A 84 -2.51 2.63 3.63
N ILE A 85 -1.33 2.42 3.03
CA ILE A 85 -0.65 1.12 3.01
C ILE A 85 -0.28 0.61 4.41
N TYR A 86 -0.04 1.47 5.40
CA TYR A 86 0.25 1.01 6.77
C TYR A 86 -1.01 0.84 7.64
N PHE A 87 -2.20 1.23 7.17
CA PHE A 87 -3.42 1.13 7.96
C PHE A 87 -3.85 -0.32 8.27
N PRO A 88 -3.71 -1.34 7.38
CA PRO A 88 -4.08 -2.71 7.70
C PRO A 88 -3.28 -3.24 8.89
N TYR A 89 -2.01 -2.87 8.98
CA TYR A 89 -1.13 -3.21 10.10
C TYR A 89 -1.65 -2.68 11.44
N ILE A 90 -2.22 -1.47 11.46
CA ILE A 90 -2.88 -0.94 12.65
C ILE A 90 -4.23 -1.63 12.90
N LEU A 91 -4.99 -1.96 11.84
CA LEU A 91 -6.28 -2.64 11.99
C LEU A 91 -6.15 -4.08 12.50
N MET A 92 -5.05 -4.77 12.19
CA MET A 92 -4.70 -6.08 12.76
C MET A 92 -4.44 -5.98 14.27
N ASN A 93 -3.68 -4.96 14.69
CA ASN A 93 -3.40 -4.72 16.10
C ASN A 93 -3.76 -3.27 16.49
N PRO A 94 -5.04 -3.00 16.83
CA PRO A 94 -5.52 -1.64 17.09
C PRO A 94 -4.76 -0.86 18.15
N LYS A 95 -4.05 -1.54 19.06
CA LYS A 95 -3.18 -0.90 20.07
C LYS A 95 -2.04 -0.09 19.41
N LEU A 96 -1.63 -0.43 18.20
CA LEU A 96 -0.62 0.30 17.43
C LEU A 96 -1.03 1.72 17.04
N ILE A 97 -2.32 2.08 17.19
CA ILE A 97 -2.71 3.48 17.08
C ILE A 97 -1.97 4.38 18.08
N LEU A 98 -1.59 3.85 19.24
CA LEU A 98 -0.77 4.57 20.22
C LEU A 98 0.63 4.88 19.69
N ALA A 99 1.18 4.00 18.85
CA ALA A 99 2.46 4.24 18.19
C ALA A 99 2.33 5.34 17.12
N ALA A 100 1.23 5.34 16.35
CA ALA A 100 0.95 6.39 15.39
C ALA A 100 0.79 7.75 16.08
N ILE A 101 -0.03 7.82 17.13
CA ILE A 101 -0.22 9.04 17.94
C ILE A 101 1.09 9.52 18.55
N GLY A 102 1.87 8.64 19.17
CA GLY A 102 3.15 8.99 19.77
C GLY A 102 4.16 9.52 18.74
N GLY A 103 4.27 8.85 17.59
CA GLY A 103 5.08 9.30 16.46
C GLY A 103 4.63 10.67 15.93
N GLY A 104 3.32 10.84 15.74
CA GLY A 104 2.71 12.11 15.31
C GLY A 104 3.03 13.26 16.26
N ILE A 105 2.82 13.05 17.57
CA ILE A 105 3.17 14.03 18.61
C ILE A 105 4.67 14.38 18.55
N GLY A 106 5.55 13.37 18.50
CA GLY A 106 7.00 13.57 18.44
C GLY A 106 7.46 14.34 17.20
N GLY A 107 6.89 14.02 16.05
CA GLY A 107 7.14 14.71 14.78
C GLY A 107 6.66 16.16 14.80
N VAL A 108 5.40 16.39 15.15
CA VAL A 108 4.80 17.74 15.19
C VAL A 108 5.47 18.61 16.25
N PHE A 109 5.88 18.03 17.39
CA PHE A 109 6.70 18.74 18.38
C PHE A 109 8.04 19.18 17.78
N THR A 110 8.74 18.29 17.09
CA THR A 110 10.02 18.60 16.44
C THR A 110 9.86 19.67 15.36
N PHE A 111 8.80 19.58 14.53
CA PHE A 111 8.47 20.61 13.55
C PHE A 111 8.22 21.96 14.21
N SER A 112 7.47 21.98 15.31
CA SER A 112 7.15 23.21 16.03
C SER A 112 8.40 23.85 16.65
N VAL A 113 9.31 23.05 17.22
CA VAL A 113 10.55 23.55 17.85
C VAL A 113 11.55 24.06 16.81
N LEU A 114 11.68 23.34 15.68
CA LEU A 114 12.62 23.71 14.62
C LEU A 114 12.05 24.74 13.62
N GLY A 115 10.76 25.09 13.75
CA GLY A 115 10.08 25.96 12.80
C GLY A 115 9.98 25.36 11.40
N ALA A 116 9.74 24.05 11.31
CA ALA A 116 9.54 23.35 10.04
C ALA A 116 8.17 23.71 9.41
N GLY A 117 8.12 23.74 8.09
CA GLY A 117 6.90 23.95 7.32
C GLY A 117 7.17 23.67 5.84
N LEU A 118 6.12 23.55 5.05
CA LEU A 118 6.18 23.39 3.59
C LEU A 118 5.59 24.61 2.89
N VAL A 119 5.95 24.83 1.63
CA VAL A 119 5.40 25.94 0.83
C VAL A 119 3.98 25.65 0.33
N ALA A 120 3.64 24.37 0.16
CA ALA A 120 2.34 23.87 -0.30
C ALA A 120 2.09 22.45 0.23
N THR A 121 0.84 21.98 0.13
CA THR A 121 0.48 20.59 0.45
C THR A 121 1.19 19.62 -0.49
N PRO A 122 1.98 18.65 0.02
CA PRO A 122 2.62 17.63 -0.82
C PRO A 122 1.58 16.60 -1.28
N SER A 123 1.62 16.26 -2.58
CA SER A 123 0.78 15.23 -3.17
C SER A 123 1.55 14.48 -4.27
N PRO A 124 1.80 13.16 -4.14
CA PRO A 124 1.53 12.30 -2.97
C PRO A 124 2.30 12.72 -1.71
N GLY A 125 1.93 12.18 -0.53
CA GLY A 125 2.59 12.47 0.75
C GLY A 125 3.93 11.73 0.94
N SER A 126 4.75 11.65 -0.12
CA SER A 126 6.03 10.94 -0.10
C SER A 126 7.15 11.77 0.49
N ILE A 127 8.22 11.11 0.95
CA ILE A 127 9.41 11.84 1.44
C ILE A 127 10.01 12.75 0.36
N PHE A 128 9.93 12.36 -0.91
CA PHE A 128 10.39 13.16 -2.04
C PHE A 128 9.54 14.42 -2.23
N ALA A 129 8.22 14.29 -2.11
CA ALA A 129 7.32 15.44 -2.20
C ALA A 129 7.52 16.41 -1.02
N LEU A 130 7.68 15.88 0.21
CA LEU A 130 8.01 16.70 1.38
C LEU A 130 9.35 17.43 1.20
N ALA A 131 10.37 16.75 0.67
CA ALA A 131 11.66 17.37 0.39
C ALA A 131 11.59 18.45 -0.70
N ALA A 132 10.80 18.21 -1.75
CA ALA A 132 10.59 19.18 -2.83
C ALA A 132 9.81 20.42 -2.39
N MET A 133 8.83 20.24 -1.49
CA MET A 133 8.00 21.33 -0.96
C MET A 133 8.62 22.03 0.27
N ALA A 134 9.78 21.58 0.73
CA ALA A 134 10.51 22.27 1.80
C ALA A 134 11.06 23.62 1.28
N PRO A 135 10.89 24.72 2.04
CA PRO A 135 11.46 26.00 1.66
C PRO A 135 13.00 25.95 1.68
N ARG A 136 13.66 26.89 1.01
CA ARG A 136 15.14 26.98 1.00
C ARG A 136 15.67 27.04 2.44
N GLY A 137 16.55 26.10 2.79
CA GLY A 137 17.10 25.97 4.15
C GLY A 137 16.16 25.33 5.19
N GLY A 138 14.97 24.87 4.78
CA GLY A 138 13.97 24.22 5.64
C GLY A 138 13.99 22.68 5.61
N LEU A 139 14.77 22.09 4.69
CA LEU A 139 14.80 20.64 4.48
C LEU A 139 15.26 19.87 5.73
N PHE A 140 16.27 20.37 6.44
CA PHE A 140 16.79 19.72 7.63
C PHE A 140 15.71 19.58 8.71
N GLN A 141 14.93 20.63 8.94
CA GLN A 141 13.88 20.71 9.95
C GLN A 141 12.73 19.74 9.61
N VAL A 142 12.37 19.65 8.32
CA VAL A 142 11.38 18.68 7.82
C VAL A 142 11.88 17.25 8.01
N LEU A 143 13.10 16.93 7.58
CA LEU A 143 13.64 15.58 7.70
C LEU A 143 13.83 15.17 9.18
N ALA A 144 14.28 16.08 10.03
CA ALA A 144 14.44 15.84 11.46
C ALA A 144 13.12 15.43 12.12
N GLY A 145 12.01 16.14 11.84
CA GLY A 145 10.72 15.76 12.42
C GLY A 145 10.14 14.47 11.85
N VAL A 146 10.39 14.15 10.57
CA VAL A 146 10.04 12.84 9.99
C VAL A 146 10.79 11.71 10.69
N ILE A 147 12.11 11.88 10.90
CA ILE A 147 12.97 10.89 11.57
C ILE A 147 12.53 10.70 13.03
N VAL A 148 12.30 11.79 13.77
CA VAL A 148 11.84 11.69 15.17
C VAL A 148 10.49 10.97 15.23
N ALA A 149 9.55 11.29 14.35
CA ALA A 149 8.27 10.61 14.29
C ALA A 149 8.41 9.10 14.05
N ALA A 150 9.28 8.70 13.11
CA ALA A 150 9.55 7.31 12.81
C ALA A 150 10.23 6.58 13.97
N VAL A 151 11.21 7.21 14.64
CA VAL A 151 11.88 6.61 15.80
C VAL A 151 10.90 6.42 16.96
N VAL A 152 10.09 7.43 17.27
CA VAL A 152 9.12 7.35 18.37
C VAL A 152 8.06 6.30 18.08
N SER A 153 7.47 6.28 16.88
CA SER A 153 6.46 5.27 16.54
C SER A 153 7.07 3.86 16.49
N PHE A 154 8.30 3.71 15.98
CA PHE A 154 9.02 2.44 15.99
C PHE A 154 9.22 1.90 17.42
N LEU A 155 9.69 2.73 18.35
CA LEU A 155 9.95 2.29 19.72
C LEU A 155 8.66 1.85 20.43
N ILE A 156 7.57 2.60 20.27
CA ILE A 156 6.27 2.24 20.85
C ILE A 156 5.74 0.95 20.20
N ALA A 157 5.75 0.88 18.87
CA ALA A 157 5.28 -0.30 18.13
C ALA A 157 6.10 -1.55 18.46
N ALA A 158 7.43 -1.44 18.58
CA ALA A 158 8.31 -2.53 18.96
C ALA A 158 7.95 -3.13 20.33
N VAL A 159 7.61 -2.29 21.31
CA VAL A 159 7.17 -2.76 22.64
C VAL A 159 5.80 -3.45 22.56
N LEU A 160 4.87 -2.91 21.78
CA LEU A 160 3.52 -3.47 21.62
C LEU A 160 3.53 -4.80 20.87
N LEU A 161 4.31 -4.90 19.78
CA LEU A 161 4.41 -6.12 18.96
C LEU A 161 5.07 -7.27 19.72
N LYS A 162 6.14 -7.01 20.49
CA LYS A 162 6.80 -8.03 21.31
C LYS A 162 5.89 -8.69 22.35
N ARG A 163 4.80 -8.03 22.74
CA ARG A 163 3.85 -8.50 23.75
C ARG A 163 2.58 -9.10 23.15
N THR A 164 2.49 -9.16 21.82
CA THR A 164 1.32 -9.70 21.12
C THR A 164 1.58 -11.17 20.75
N PRO A 165 0.64 -12.09 21.01
CA PRO A 165 0.73 -13.47 20.53
C PRO A 165 0.81 -13.53 19.00
N GLU A 166 1.18 -14.68 18.44
CA GLU A 166 1.25 -14.88 16.99
C GLU A 166 -0.05 -14.47 16.30
N THR A 167 0.12 -13.58 15.32
CA THR A 167 -0.95 -13.12 14.43
C THR A 167 -1.00 -14.12 13.28
N ASP A 168 -2.17 -14.74 13.08
CA ASP A 168 -2.40 -15.71 12.00
C ASP A 168 -2.30 -15.02 10.63
N ASP A 169 -1.78 -15.70 9.61
CA ASP A 169 -1.53 -15.12 8.28
C ASP A 169 -2.82 -14.62 7.62
N GLU A 170 -3.98 -15.18 7.99
CA GLU A 170 -5.31 -14.73 7.56
C GLU A 170 -5.68 -13.32 8.09
N GLU A 171 -5.11 -12.85 9.20
CA GLU A 171 -5.53 -11.59 9.81
C GLU A 171 -5.11 -10.36 9.01
N LEU A 172 -3.97 -10.41 8.31
CA LEU A 172 -3.53 -9.30 7.44
C LEU A 172 -4.46 -9.15 6.24
N GLN A 173 -4.89 -10.28 5.67
CA GLN A 173 -5.84 -10.28 4.57
C GLN A 173 -7.19 -9.73 5.01
N LYS A 174 -7.74 -10.22 6.14
CA LYS A 174 -8.99 -9.71 6.73
C LYS A 174 -8.92 -8.21 7.05
N ALA A 175 -7.79 -7.73 7.58
CA ALA A 175 -7.60 -6.31 7.87
C ALA A 175 -7.54 -5.46 6.60
N THR A 176 -6.94 -5.99 5.53
CA THR A 176 -6.90 -5.33 4.22
C THR A 176 -8.30 -5.27 3.60
N GLU A 177 -9.07 -6.35 3.66
CA GLU A 177 -10.47 -6.38 3.20
C GLU A 177 -11.35 -5.39 3.99
N LYS A 178 -11.20 -5.36 5.33
CA LYS A 178 -11.90 -4.40 6.19
C LYS A 178 -11.58 -2.96 5.81
N MET A 179 -10.31 -2.69 5.51
CA MET A 179 -9.85 -1.40 5.04
C MET A 179 -10.47 -1.01 3.69
N GLU A 180 -10.47 -1.92 2.71
CA GLU A 180 -11.11 -1.68 1.42
C GLU A 180 -12.62 -1.40 1.56
N GLY A 181 -13.29 -2.08 2.48
CA GLY A 181 -14.68 -1.83 2.84
C GLY A 181 -14.92 -0.42 3.39
N LEU A 182 -14.04 0.08 4.27
CA LEU A 182 -14.12 1.43 4.83
C LEU A 182 -13.89 2.53 3.78
N LYS A 183 -13.05 2.27 2.77
CA LYS A 183 -12.75 3.23 1.69
C LYS A 183 -13.86 3.32 0.63
N GLY A 184 -14.77 2.34 0.58
CA GLY A 184 -15.86 2.29 -0.40
C GLY A 184 -15.43 2.05 -1.86
N LYS A 185 -14.13 1.81 -2.12
CA LYS A 185 -13.53 1.48 -3.43
C LYS A 185 -12.35 0.53 -3.25
N LYS A 186 -12.26 -0.51 -4.09
CA LYS A 186 -11.08 -1.41 -4.17
C LYS A 186 -9.85 -0.59 -4.55
N SER A 187 -8.78 -0.69 -3.77
CA SER A 187 -7.55 0.05 -3.98
C SER A 187 -6.61 -0.79 -4.85
N SER A 188 -6.31 -0.34 -6.08
CA SER A 188 -5.47 -1.07 -7.04
C SER A 188 -4.06 -1.38 -6.51
N VAL A 189 -3.57 -0.60 -5.54
CA VAL A 189 -2.24 -0.72 -4.94
C VAL A 189 -2.21 -1.67 -3.74
N SER A 190 -3.35 -1.89 -3.09
CA SER A 190 -3.45 -2.78 -1.91
C SER A 190 -3.45 -4.26 -2.29
N SER A 191 -3.85 -4.57 -3.53
CA SER A 191 -3.89 -5.95 -4.05
C SER A 191 -2.54 -6.48 -4.55
N GLN A 192 -1.47 -5.67 -4.57
CA GLN A 192 -0.17 -6.08 -5.12
C GLN A 192 0.80 -6.67 -4.10
N ASN A 193 0.56 -6.55 -2.79
CA ASN A 193 1.50 -7.00 -1.74
C ASN A 193 0.99 -8.13 -0.84
N ILE A 194 -0.16 -8.73 -1.16
CA ILE A 194 -0.67 -9.91 -0.45
C ILE A 194 -1.07 -10.96 -1.48
N LYS A 195 -0.08 -11.50 -2.17
CA LYS A 195 -0.12 -12.91 -2.55
C LYS A 195 1.25 -13.46 -2.26
N GLU A 196 1.30 -14.33 -1.26
CA GLU A 196 2.33 -15.33 -1.18
C GLU A 196 2.57 -15.88 -2.59
N ALA A 197 3.84 -16.04 -2.95
CA ALA A 197 4.21 -16.89 -4.06
C ALA A 197 3.74 -18.32 -3.70
N LYS A 198 2.46 -18.61 -3.97
CA LYS A 198 2.07 -19.98 -4.27
C LYS A 198 2.99 -20.43 -5.39
N ASN A 199 3.51 -21.63 -5.30
CA ASN A 199 4.12 -22.27 -6.48
C ASN A 199 3.02 -22.28 -7.55
N VAL A 200 3.14 -21.37 -8.51
CA VAL A 200 2.21 -21.24 -9.62
C VAL A 200 2.72 -22.16 -10.69
N ASP A 201 2.05 -23.29 -10.85
CA ASP A 201 2.41 -24.29 -11.84
C ASP A 201 1.55 -24.13 -13.10
N LYS A 202 0.33 -23.56 -12.99
CA LYS A 202 -0.62 -23.45 -14.10
C LYS A 202 -1.33 -22.10 -14.23
N VAL A 203 -1.20 -21.49 -15.42
CA VAL A 203 -1.89 -20.26 -15.83
C VAL A 203 -2.84 -20.52 -16.98
N ILE A 204 -4.11 -20.16 -16.82
CA ILE A 204 -5.18 -20.39 -17.80
C ILE A 204 -5.73 -19.08 -18.33
N PHE A 205 -5.74 -18.92 -19.66
CA PHE A 205 -6.46 -17.85 -20.34
C PHE A 205 -7.90 -18.28 -20.63
N ALA A 206 -8.87 -17.55 -20.09
CA ALA A 206 -10.29 -17.84 -20.33
C ALA A 206 -10.99 -16.73 -21.12
N CYS A 207 -11.73 -17.13 -22.15
CA CYS A 207 -12.63 -16.26 -22.91
C CYS A 207 -13.95 -16.99 -23.18
N ASP A 208 -14.98 -16.29 -23.68
CA ASP A 208 -16.34 -16.84 -23.79
C ASP A 208 -16.39 -18.10 -24.68
N ALA A 209 -15.60 -18.15 -25.76
CA ALA A 209 -15.57 -19.27 -26.71
C ALA A 209 -14.31 -20.15 -26.62
N GLY A 210 -13.35 -19.84 -25.74
CA GLY A 210 -12.08 -20.55 -25.61
C GLY A 210 -11.11 -20.45 -26.80
N MET A 211 -11.52 -19.87 -27.93
CA MET A 211 -10.73 -19.76 -29.16
C MET A 211 -10.64 -18.29 -29.63
N GLY A 212 -9.44 -17.82 -29.96
CA GLY A 212 -9.21 -16.46 -30.48
C GLY A 212 -8.12 -15.69 -29.73
N SER A 213 -8.47 -14.53 -29.19
CA SER A 213 -7.53 -13.62 -28.52
C SER A 213 -6.86 -14.21 -27.27
N SER A 214 -7.52 -15.15 -26.59
CA SER A 214 -6.98 -15.93 -25.47
C SER A 214 -5.79 -16.81 -25.87
N ALA A 215 -5.86 -17.48 -27.03
CA ALA A 215 -4.77 -18.34 -27.53
C ALA A 215 -3.51 -17.54 -27.89
N MET A 216 -3.70 -16.32 -28.43
CA MET A 216 -2.59 -15.40 -28.69
C MET A 216 -1.97 -14.88 -27.38
N GLY A 217 -2.78 -14.51 -26.40
CA GLY A 217 -2.32 -14.10 -25.06
C GLY A 217 -1.53 -15.20 -24.37
N ALA A 218 -2.05 -16.44 -24.40
CA ALA A 218 -1.38 -17.63 -23.86
C ALA A 218 -0.02 -17.86 -24.52
N SER A 219 0.04 -17.76 -25.85
CA SER A 219 1.30 -17.92 -26.60
C SER A 219 2.34 -16.84 -26.24
N LEU A 220 1.92 -15.59 -26.08
CA LEU A 220 2.80 -14.49 -25.68
C LEU A 220 3.36 -14.68 -24.27
N LEU A 221 2.51 -15.03 -23.31
CA LEU A 221 2.91 -15.25 -21.93
C LEU A 221 3.80 -16.50 -21.80
N ARG A 222 3.46 -17.59 -22.47
CA ARG A 222 4.28 -18.82 -22.54
C ARG A 222 5.70 -18.52 -23.05
N ASN A 223 5.81 -17.67 -24.07
CA ASN A 223 7.12 -17.23 -24.57
C ASN A 223 7.88 -16.34 -23.58
N LYS A 224 7.19 -15.48 -22.82
CA LYS A 224 7.81 -14.65 -21.76
C LYS A 224 8.32 -15.52 -20.60
N PHE A 225 7.53 -16.48 -20.12
CA PHE A 225 7.93 -17.41 -19.07
C PHE A 225 9.13 -18.26 -19.48
N LYS A 226 9.13 -18.81 -20.70
CA LYS A 226 10.30 -19.51 -21.25
C LYS A 226 11.56 -18.64 -21.29
N LYS A 227 11.44 -17.37 -21.70
CA LYS A 227 12.58 -16.42 -21.69
C LYS A 227 13.04 -16.07 -20.28
N ALA A 228 12.14 -16.07 -19.31
CA ALA A 228 12.43 -15.81 -17.91
C ALA A 228 12.99 -17.04 -17.16
N GLY A 229 12.98 -18.23 -17.78
CA GLY A 229 13.43 -19.48 -17.16
C GLY A 229 12.40 -20.09 -16.21
N LEU A 230 11.12 -19.72 -16.35
CA LEU A 230 10.01 -20.23 -15.54
C LEU A 230 9.39 -21.45 -16.22
N ASP A 231 9.28 -22.56 -15.48
CA ASP A 231 8.62 -23.79 -15.93
C ASP A 231 7.16 -23.81 -15.47
N ILE A 232 6.34 -22.96 -16.09
CA ILE A 232 4.92 -22.77 -15.75
C ILE A 232 4.07 -23.13 -16.96
N GLU A 233 3.07 -23.98 -16.76
CA GLU A 233 2.12 -24.38 -17.79
C GLU A 233 1.20 -23.19 -18.11
N VAL A 234 1.06 -22.86 -19.40
CA VAL A 234 0.17 -21.77 -19.84
C VAL A 234 -0.75 -22.33 -20.91
N ASP A 235 -2.06 -22.35 -20.68
CA ASP A 235 -3.06 -22.85 -21.63
C ASP A 235 -4.25 -21.89 -21.80
N ASN A 236 -5.16 -22.18 -22.74
CA ASN A 236 -6.39 -21.43 -22.95
C ASN A 236 -7.62 -22.32 -23.09
N VAL A 237 -8.73 -21.91 -22.46
CA VAL A 237 -10.00 -22.65 -22.44
C VAL A 237 -11.20 -21.71 -22.48
N ALA A 238 -12.40 -22.24 -22.71
CA ALA A 238 -13.62 -21.48 -22.51
C ALA A 238 -13.88 -21.25 -21.01
N ILE A 239 -14.60 -20.19 -20.63
CA ILE A 239 -14.85 -19.87 -19.21
C ILE A 239 -15.47 -21.04 -18.44
N ASN A 240 -16.36 -21.82 -19.07
CA ASN A 240 -17.02 -22.95 -18.40
C ASN A 240 -16.13 -24.21 -18.33
N GLU A 241 -14.95 -24.17 -18.93
CA GLU A 241 -13.99 -25.28 -19.02
C GLU A 241 -12.71 -24.98 -18.23
N ILE A 242 -12.71 -23.94 -17.39
CA ILE A 242 -11.57 -23.64 -16.52
C ILE A 242 -11.35 -24.83 -15.57
N PRO A 243 -10.17 -25.46 -15.59
CA PRO A 243 -9.92 -26.62 -14.75
C PRO A 243 -9.76 -26.19 -13.28
N SER A 244 -10.13 -27.07 -12.35
CA SER A 244 -10.13 -26.77 -10.92
C SER A 244 -8.73 -26.59 -10.32
N ASP A 245 -7.70 -27.05 -11.02
CA ASP A 245 -6.28 -26.96 -10.65
C ASP A 245 -5.60 -25.72 -11.26
N ALA A 246 -6.35 -24.79 -11.85
CA ALA A 246 -5.81 -23.53 -12.32
C ALA A 246 -5.37 -22.64 -11.15
N ASP A 247 -4.09 -22.27 -11.09
CA ASP A 247 -3.58 -21.34 -10.07
C ASP A 247 -3.91 -19.90 -10.42
N ILE A 248 -3.76 -19.52 -11.70
CA ILE A 248 -4.05 -18.18 -12.21
C ILE A 248 -4.98 -18.27 -13.41
N VAL A 249 -6.04 -17.46 -13.41
CA VAL A 249 -6.98 -17.30 -14.51
C VAL A 249 -6.92 -15.88 -15.05
N ILE A 250 -6.60 -15.74 -16.34
CA ILE A 250 -6.52 -14.46 -17.05
C ILE A 250 -7.72 -14.29 -17.96
N THR A 251 -8.49 -13.22 -17.77
CA THR A 251 -9.70 -12.91 -18.56
C THR A 251 -9.75 -11.45 -18.98
N GLN A 252 -10.61 -11.14 -19.95
CA GLN A 252 -11.03 -9.74 -20.15
C GLN A 252 -11.85 -9.24 -18.96
N GLU A 253 -11.75 -7.95 -18.66
CA GLU A 253 -12.43 -7.33 -17.51
C GLU A 253 -13.92 -7.67 -17.41
N GLY A 254 -14.64 -7.64 -18.54
CA GLY A 254 -16.07 -7.99 -18.59
C GLY A 254 -16.39 -9.46 -18.29
N LEU A 255 -15.42 -10.36 -18.40
CA LEU A 255 -15.58 -11.81 -18.21
C LEU A 255 -15.05 -12.31 -16.87
N THR A 256 -14.30 -11.49 -16.14
CA THR A 256 -13.73 -11.84 -14.84
C THR A 256 -14.78 -12.23 -13.78
N PRO A 257 -15.96 -11.58 -13.68
CA PRO A 257 -16.97 -12.00 -12.71
C PRO A 257 -17.43 -13.45 -12.91
N ARG A 258 -17.63 -13.85 -14.17
CA ARG A 258 -18.07 -15.20 -14.54
C ARG A 258 -16.97 -16.24 -14.30
N ALA A 259 -15.72 -15.89 -14.58
CA ALA A 259 -14.57 -16.77 -14.28
C ALA A 259 -14.42 -17.03 -12.78
N LYS A 260 -14.72 -16.06 -11.92
CA LYS A 260 -14.71 -16.22 -10.46
C LYS A 260 -15.78 -17.18 -9.95
N GLU A 261 -16.93 -17.25 -10.62
CA GLU A 261 -17.98 -18.20 -10.28
C GLU A 261 -17.55 -19.64 -10.61
N VAL A 262 -16.82 -19.84 -11.72
CA VAL A 262 -16.37 -21.18 -12.16
C VAL A 262 -15.14 -21.65 -11.36
N ALA A 263 -14.16 -20.77 -11.16
CA ALA A 263 -12.90 -21.08 -10.48
C ALA A 263 -12.66 -20.12 -9.30
N PRO A 264 -13.42 -20.23 -8.20
CA PRO A 264 -13.34 -19.29 -7.08
C PRO A 264 -11.99 -19.34 -6.33
N ASN A 265 -11.29 -20.48 -6.40
CA ASN A 265 -10.04 -20.72 -5.68
C ASN A 265 -8.79 -20.24 -6.43
N ALA A 266 -8.93 -19.92 -7.72
CA ALA A 266 -7.84 -19.42 -8.55
C ALA A 266 -7.60 -17.92 -8.35
N GLU A 267 -6.37 -17.46 -8.59
CA GLU A 267 -6.08 -16.04 -8.71
C GLU A 267 -6.62 -15.49 -10.04
N HIS A 268 -7.45 -14.44 -10.00
CA HIS A 268 -7.99 -13.82 -11.20
C HIS A 268 -7.24 -12.55 -11.60
N VAL A 269 -6.76 -12.49 -12.83
CA VAL A 269 -6.12 -11.32 -13.43
C VAL A 269 -6.96 -10.83 -14.61
N SER A 270 -7.45 -9.60 -14.53
CA SER A 270 -8.21 -8.96 -15.61
C SER A 270 -7.28 -8.18 -16.53
N VAL A 271 -7.43 -8.31 -17.84
CA VAL A 271 -6.72 -7.51 -18.85
C VAL A 271 -7.70 -6.79 -19.78
N ASP A 272 -7.33 -5.61 -20.26
CA ASP A 272 -8.16 -4.84 -21.20
C ASP A 272 -8.09 -5.46 -22.61
N ASN A 273 -6.90 -5.94 -22.99
CA ASN A 273 -6.64 -6.63 -24.25
C ASN A 273 -5.60 -7.74 -24.05
N PHE A 274 -5.75 -8.84 -24.79
CA PHE A 274 -4.82 -9.97 -24.76
C PHE A 274 -3.53 -9.71 -25.57
N LEU A 275 -3.56 -8.73 -26.47
CA LEU A 275 -2.42 -8.34 -27.31
C LEU A 275 -1.62 -7.24 -26.62
N GLY A 276 -0.68 -7.63 -25.74
CA GLY A 276 0.33 -6.72 -25.19
C GLY A 276 -0.11 -5.96 -23.94
N SER A 277 -0.59 -6.66 -22.90
CA SER A 277 -0.83 -6.05 -21.59
C SER A 277 0.48 -5.95 -20.79
N PRO A 278 0.79 -4.80 -20.16
CA PRO A 278 1.92 -4.67 -19.23
C PRO A 278 1.82 -5.64 -18.04
N LYS A 279 0.60 -6.11 -17.72
CA LYS A 279 0.36 -7.11 -16.68
C LYS A 279 1.07 -8.45 -16.93
N TYR A 280 1.44 -8.76 -18.18
CA TYR A 280 2.21 -9.99 -18.48
C TYR A 280 3.66 -9.88 -18.02
N ASP A 281 4.25 -8.69 -18.13
CA ASP A 281 5.61 -8.44 -17.65
C ASP A 281 5.62 -8.39 -16.13
N GLU A 282 4.66 -7.71 -15.52
CA GLU A 282 4.47 -7.73 -14.06
C GLU A 282 4.29 -9.15 -13.52
N LEU A 283 3.51 -9.99 -14.20
CA LEU A 283 3.28 -11.37 -13.80
C LEU A 283 4.54 -12.22 -13.91
N ALA A 284 5.30 -12.07 -15.00
CA ALA A 284 6.56 -12.78 -15.19
C ALA A 284 7.63 -12.36 -14.17
N GLU A 285 7.71 -11.07 -13.82
CA GLU A 285 8.62 -10.58 -12.78
C GLU A 285 8.21 -11.06 -11.39
N ARG A 286 6.91 -11.04 -11.08
CA ARG A 286 6.37 -11.50 -9.80
C ARG A 286 6.65 -12.98 -9.56
N LEU A 287 6.50 -13.82 -10.58
CA LEU A 287 6.69 -15.27 -10.48
C LEU A 287 8.16 -15.70 -10.54
N LYS A 288 9.09 -14.76 -10.75
CA LYS A 288 10.53 -15.00 -10.74
C LYS A 288 11.17 -14.84 -9.35
N GLN A 289 10.47 -14.18 -8.42
CA GLN A 289 10.93 -13.96 -7.03
C GLN A 289 10.55 -15.13 -6.14
#